data_AF-A0A553IEG7-F1
#
_entry.id   AF-A0A553IEG7-F1
#
_cell.length_a   1.000
_cell.length_b   1.000
_cell.length_c   1.000
_cell.angle_alpha   90.00
_cell.angle_beta   90.00
_cell.angle_gamma   90.00
#
_symmetry.space_group_name_H-M   'P 1'
#
loop_
_entity.id
_entity.type
_entity.pdbx_description
1 polymer ?
#
loop_
_entity_poly.entity_id
_entity_poly.type
_entity_poly.pdbx_seq_one_letter_code
_entity_poly.pdbx_strand_id
1 'polypeptide(L)'
;MKISNPAIPLGSVVVVIGANGYIGVEANRVPSSGAAGVLYISTPIIFDPDPAKVVEPTVNGTLNILNAAARAKVRRFVLNGSSKAVETTVYNQPHELTTKTFNHEAIQKARNESASPTFQRSLDVYSAGRTAAELAFWSWIEENKPSFVANCVVPDGNFGRVLGRKHAGQGSSFGMLKRAFAGEWTDVFPYLAFYIDVEDCARLLVAALALSSIKSERIFAYFKNGTWNDLRHRARKLFPERTDIVTGEDFAIEGRDLSTAPEPIQRAKEILQEIGLPGFVSEDEMLRKFVESTRVECDAICGTLGSELARQENDLATFGMEFTRGDKEAETQLVLGGRSQDKLAELATQLAVPYIVFGVENSNAIALALKDIKVLLNCAGPFRETAEPLIAACIKQGIHYLDISAELHSYQLAEKLDEEANRSGVMLLPGCGGSVSMLGCLVLHALRSAEQVASIDVALHISGPMSRGSAISAAASISPECLQRRDGNIVQQDINNTKQFDFDDGNGAVSCFPVMLPDLITIWKLTRVPDIRIFVRASAGSFPTTDLAALPDGPTAEEREANPYHASVIITEQDNSTRRAVLHTVNGYSFTGIASVEAAKRVLVGEVKGGFQTPADVFGKDFVKSVAGSQLVDL
;
A
#
# COMPACT_ATOMS: atom_id res chain seq x y z
N MET A 1 -12.25 19.29 11.07
CA MET A 1 -13.49 20.07 10.84
C MET A 1 -14.01 20.54 12.19
N LYS A 2 -14.43 21.79 12.29
CA LYS A 2 -15.10 22.35 13.47
C LYS A 2 -16.61 22.34 13.22
N ILE A 3 -17.36 21.45 13.86
CA ILE A 3 -18.83 21.41 13.72
C ILE A 3 -19.43 22.18 14.88
N SER A 4 -19.84 23.42 14.63
CA SER A 4 -20.58 24.24 15.58
C SER A 4 -22.07 23.88 15.49
N ASN A 5 -22.72 23.60 16.63
CA ASN A 5 -24.14 23.20 16.71
C ASN A 5 -24.48 21.96 15.85
N PRO A 6 -23.99 20.77 16.25
CA PRO A 6 -24.09 19.58 15.42
C PRO A 6 -25.53 19.04 15.39
N ALA A 7 -26.03 18.69 14.21
CA ALA A 7 -27.37 18.15 13.99
C ALA A 7 -27.55 16.72 14.54
N ILE A 8 -26.43 16.02 14.71
CA ILE A 8 -26.31 14.74 15.40
C ILE A 8 -25.24 14.88 16.49
N PRO A 9 -25.38 14.24 17.68
CA PRO A 9 -24.37 14.34 18.73
C PRO A 9 -22.97 13.94 18.23
N LEU A 10 -21.92 14.63 18.69
CA LEU A 10 -20.55 14.20 18.40
C LEU A 10 -20.31 12.80 18.95
N GLY A 11 -19.56 11.98 18.22
CA GLY A 11 -19.35 10.56 18.55
C GLY A 11 -20.52 9.63 18.17
N SER A 12 -21.57 10.15 17.52
CA SER A 12 -22.66 9.31 17.00
C SER A 12 -22.18 8.36 15.91
N VAL A 13 -22.81 7.18 15.84
CA VAL A 13 -22.61 6.22 14.74
C VAL A 13 -23.26 6.75 13.47
N VAL A 14 -22.51 6.74 12.36
CA VAL A 14 -22.99 7.07 11.02
C VAL A 14 -22.82 5.84 10.14
N VAL A 15 -23.86 5.49 9.40
CA VAL A 15 -23.78 4.40 8.42
C VAL A 15 -23.33 4.98 7.09
N VAL A 16 -22.18 4.52 6.59
CA VAL A 16 -21.65 4.92 5.28
C VAL A 16 -21.85 3.77 4.31
N ILE A 17 -22.81 3.92 3.39
CA ILE A 17 -23.13 2.90 2.40
C ILE A 17 -22.26 3.15 1.17
N GLY A 18 -21.38 2.19 0.87
CA GLY A 18 -20.43 2.32 -0.24
C GLY A 18 -18.99 2.61 0.15
N ALA A 19 -18.58 2.36 1.39
CA ALA A 19 -17.25 2.71 1.91
C ALA A 19 -16.07 2.08 1.14
N ASN A 20 -16.27 0.97 0.43
CA ASN A 20 -15.20 0.18 -0.23
C ASN A 20 -15.25 0.16 -1.76
N GLY A 21 -15.99 1.04 -2.44
CA GLY A 21 -15.85 1.19 -3.90
C GLY A 21 -15.95 -0.08 -4.77
N TYR A 22 -16.76 -1.09 -4.44
CA TYR A 22 -17.44 -1.96 -5.42
C TYR A 22 -18.67 -2.68 -4.81
N ILE A 23 -19.57 -3.05 -5.73
CA ILE A 23 -20.97 -3.44 -5.66
C ILE A 23 -21.23 -4.82 -4.99
N GLY A 24 -22.26 -4.91 -4.14
CA GLY A 24 -22.94 -6.14 -3.66
C GLY A 24 -22.10 -7.04 -2.75
N VAL A 25 -22.38 -7.29 -1.48
CA VAL A 25 -23.57 -7.92 -0.90
C VAL A 25 -23.66 -7.54 0.59
N GLU A 26 -24.24 -6.39 0.95
CA GLU A 26 -24.78 -6.12 2.30
C GLU A 26 -25.97 -5.14 2.25
N ALA A 27 -26.71 -5.12 1.13
CA ALA A 27 -27.77 -4.14 0.84
C ALA A 27 -29.04 -4.24 1.72
N ASN A 28 -29.00 -4.84 2.92
CA ASN A 28 -30.20 -5.09 3.72
C ASN A 28 -30.16 -4.67 5.19
N ARG A 29 -29.11 -3.99 5.68
CA ARG A 29 -29.10 -3.56 7.09
C ARG A 29 -28.50 -2.17 7.27
N VAL A 30 -29.33 -1.14 7.21
CA VAL A 30 -29.14 -0.04 8.19
C VAL A 30 -29.47 -0.69 9.53
N PRO A 31 -28.52 -0.83 10.46
CA PRO A 31 -28.79 -1.49 11.74
C PRO A 31 -29.98 -0.81 12.42
N SER A 32 -30.94 -1.60 12.89
CA SER A 32 -32.16 -1.11 13.54
C SER A 32 -31.89 -0.41 14.88
N SER A 33 -30.65 -0.45 15.39
CA SER A 33 -30.22 0.24 16.61
C SER A 33 -28.94 1.05 16.41
N GLY A 34 -29.00 2.35 16.72
CA GLY A 34 -27.83 3.17 17.07
C GLY A 34 -27.32 4.18 16.04
N ALA A 35 -27.73 4.12 14.77
CA ALA A 35 -27.25 5.08 13.76
C ALA A 35 -27.95 6.44 13.87
N ALA A 36 -27.18 7.53 13.96
CA ALA A 36 -27.71 8.89 13.96
C ALA A 36 -27.87 9.47 12.55
N GLY A 37 -27.15 8.93 11.56
CA GLY A 37 -27.26 9.38 10.18
C GLY A 37 -26.76 8.36 9.15
N VAL A 38 -27.10 8.61 7.88
CA VAL A 38 -26.70 7.80 6.72
C VAL A 38 -26.01 8.68 5.68
N LEU A 39 -24.82 8.26 5.23
CA LEU A 39 -24.19 8.76 4.01
C LEU A 39 -24.33 7.68 2.93
N TYR A 40 -25.14 7.95 1.91
CA TYR A 40 -25.28 7.04 0.77
C TYR A 40 -24.34 7.48 -0.36
N ILE A 41 -23.13 6.92 -0.36
CA ILE A 41 -22.04 7.32 -1.26
C ILE A 41 -22.02 6.51 -2.56
N SER A 42 -22.33 5.21 -2.47
CA SER A 42 -22.26 4.27 -3.60
C SER A 42 -23.62 3.93 -4.18
N THR A 43 -24.14 4.82 -5.02
CA THR A 43 -25.10 4.41 -6.04
C THR A 43 -24.41 3.52 -7.09
N PRO A 44 -25.02 2.42 -7.56
CA PRO A 44 -24.42 1.54 -8.56
C PRO A 44 -23.93 2.31 -9.78
N ILE A 45 -22.68 2.10 -10.19
CA ILE A 45 -22.17 2.57 -11.48
C ILE A 45 -22.43 1.45 -12.48
N ILE A 46 -23.53 1.57 -13.22
CA ILE A 46 -23.92 0.60 -14.24
C ILE A 46 -23.74 1.29 -15.60
N PHE A 47 -22.81 0.77 -16.40
CA PHE A 47 -22.62 1.18 -17.79
C PHE A 47 -23.20 0.11 -18.71
N ASP A 48 -24.45 0.32 -19.14
CA ASP A 48 -25.12 -0.52 -20.12
C ASP A 48 -25.96 0.39 -21.05
N PRO A 49 -25.99 0.12 -22.37
CA PRO A 49 -26.78 0.92 -23.31
C PRO A 49 -28.29 0.73 -23.19
N ASP A 50 -28.75 -0.27 -22.42
CA ASP A 50 -30.16 -0.55 -22.13
C ASP A 50 -30.65 0.20 -20.87
N PRO A 51 -31.58 1.16 -21.01
CA PRO A 51 -32.15 1.89 -19.89
C PRO A 51 -32.78 1.01 -18.80
N ALA A 52 -33.38 -0.13 -19.18
CA ALA A 52 -34.05 -1.01 -18.22
C ALA A 52 -33.07 -1.61 -17.21
N LYS A 53 -31.81 -1.84 -17.61
CA LYS A 53 -30.76 -2.39 -16.74
C LYS A 53 -30.09 -1.36 -15.85
N VAL A 54 -30.31 -0.07 -16.11
CA VAL A 54 -29.61 1.03 -15.41
C VAL A 54 -30.56 1.88 -14.59
N VAL A 55 -31.60 2.43 -15.22
CA VAL A 55 -32.46 3.45 -14.60
C VAL A 55 -33.25 2.87 -13.43
N GLU A 56 -33.99 1.79 -13.66
CA GLU A 56 -34.84 1.17 -12.63
C GLU A 56 -34.04 0.64 -11.43
N PRO A 57 -32.93 -0.12 -11.61
CA PRO A 57 -32.09 -0.54 -10.49
C PRO A 57 -31.51 0.63 -9.67
N THR A 58 -31.14 1.73 -10.32
CA THR A 58 -30.56 2.91 -9.63
C THR A 58 -31.62 3.63 -8.79
N VAL A 59 -32.85 3.79 -9.33
CA VAL A 59 -33.99 4.37 -8.61
C VAL A 59 -34.37 3.48 -7.43
N ASN A 60 -34.56 2.18 -7.66
CA ASN A 60 -34.95 1.23 -6.63
C ASN A 60 -33.91 1.14 -5.51
N GLY A 61 -32.61 1.15 -5.84
CA GLY A 61 -31.53 1.21 -4.86
C GLY A 61 -31.65 2.42 -3.92
N THR A 62 -31.91 3.61 -4.50
CA THR A 62 -32.08 4.85 -3.74
C THR A 62 -33.29 4.82 -2.82
N LEU A 63 -34.45 4.38 -3.33
CA LEU A 63 -35.68 4.27 -2.54
C LEU A 63 -35.58 3.23 -1.42
N ASN A 64 -34.91 2.10 -1.67
CA ASN A 64 -34.72 1.06 -0.66
C ASN A 64 -33.92 1.56 0.54
N ILE A 65 -32.86 2.33 0.28
CA ILE A 65 -32.02 2.90 1.34
C ILE A 65 -32.75 4.01 2.11
N LEU A 66 -33.54 4.85 1.43
CA LEU A 66 -34.41 5.84 2.09
C LEU A 66 -35.42 5.16 3.04
N ASN A 67 -36.11 4.12 2.55
CA ASN A 67 -37.05 3.35 3.34
C ASN A 67 -36.36 2.67 4.55
N ALA A 68 -35.14 2.18 4.39
CA ALA A 68 -34.36 1.61 5.48
C ALA A 68 -33.97 2.67 6.53
N ALA A 69 -33.51 3.84 6.09
CA ALA A 69 -33.18 4.96 6.97
C ALA A 69 -34.40 5.45 7.77
N ALA A 70 -35.58 5.48 7.13
CA ALA A 70 -36.84 5.85 7.78
C ALA A 70 -37.24 4.87 8.87
N ARG A 71 -37.15 3.56 8.59
CA ARG A 71 -37.40 2.49 9.58
C ARG A 71 -36.41 2.56 10.74
N ALA A 72 -35.15 2.86 10.48
CA ALA A 72 -34.10 3.02 11.48
C ALA A 72 -34.21 4.33 12.29
N LYS A 73 -35.12 5.25 11.92
CA LYS A 73 -35.35 6.54 12.59
C LYS A 73 -34.06 7.34 12.79
N VAL A 74 -33.20 7.35 11.78
CA VAL A 74 -32.02 8.21 11.76
C VAL A 74 -32.43 9.69 11.83
N ARG A 75 -31.50 10.60 12.12
CA ARG A 75 -31.77 12.06 12.14
C ARG A 75 -31.36 12.74 10.84
N ARG A 76 -30.40 12.15 10.12
CA ARG A 76 -29.74 12.75 8.97
C ARG A 76 -29.52 11.76 7.84
N PHE A 77 -29.72 12.22 6.61
CA PHE A 77 -29.45 11.44 5.40
C PHE A 77 -28.76 12.32 4.37
N VAL A 78 -27.69 11.84 3.75
CA VAL A 78 -27.06 12.52 2.61
C VAL A 78 -26.94 11.56 1.44
N LEU A 79 -27.50 11.97 0.30
CA LEU A 79 -27.28 11.33 -0.98
C LEU A 79 -26.03 11.91 -1.64
N ASN A 80 -25.13 11.05 -2.13
CA ASN A 80 -24.09 11.45 -3.07
C ASN A 80 -24.64 11.38 -4.50
N GLY A 81 -24.97 12.55 -5.03
CA GLY A 81 -25.48 12.77 -6.39
C GLY A 81 -24.38 12.66 -7.45
N SER A 82 -24.57 13.33 -8.58
CA SER A 82 -23.59 13.39 -9.67
C SER A 82 -23.89 14.56 -10.59
N SER A 83 -22.86 15.20 -11.14
CA SER A 83 -22.99 16.21 -12.20
C SER A 83 -23.83 15.70 -13.39
N LYS A 84 -23.83 14.39 -13.65
CA LYS A 84 -24.66 13.78 -14.71
C LYS A 84 -26.16 13.81 -14.43
N ALA A 85 -26.57 14.06 -13.18
CA ALA A 85 -27.97 14.36 -12.82
C ALA A 85 -28.34 15.84 -13.04
N VAL A 86 -27.35 16.72 -13.20
CA VAL A 86 -27.54 18.16 -13.49
C VAL A 86 -27.64 18.38 -14.98
N GLU A 87 -26.64 17.92 -15.74
CA GLU A 87 -26.60 18.10 -17.19
C GLU A 87 -25.65 17.10 -17.88
N THR A 88 -25.86 16.90 -19.18
CA THR A 88 -24.85 16.34 -20.08
C THR A 88 -24.01 17.49 -20.61
N THR A 89 -22.71 17.48 -20.30
CA THR A 89 -21.77 18.58 -20.63
C THR A 89 -21.86 19.01 -22.09
N VAL A 90 -22.07 20.31 -22.32
CA VAL A 90 -22.15 20.92 -23.66
C VAL A 90 -21.04 21.95 -23.84
N TYR A 91 -20.07 21.65 -24.69
CA TYR A 91 -18.98 22.59 -24.98
C TYR A 91 -19.47 23.78 -25.81
N ASN A 92 -18.82 24.92 -25.59
CA ASN A 92 -18.97 26.17 -26.34
C ASN A 92 -20.37 26.81 -26.29
N GLN A 93 -21.22 26.42 -25.34
CA GLN A 93 -22.53 27.02 -25.13
C GLN A 93 -22.62 27.64 -23.72
N PRO A 94 -22.61 28.97 -23.59
CA PRO A 94 -22.69 29.63 -22.29
C PRO A 94 -24.09 29.51 -21.71
N HIS A 95 -24.18 29.06 -20.47
CA HIS A 95 -25.43 28.97 -19.71
C HIS A 95 -25.13 28.88 -18.20
N GLU A 96 -26.16 29.05 -17.37
CA GLU A 96 -26.01 29.02 -15.91
C GLU A 96 -26.66 27.78 -15.31
N LEU A 97 -25.90 27.07 -14.47
CA LEU A 97 -26.36 25.94 -13.67
C LEU A 97 -26.79 26.43 -12.29
N THR A 98 -27.98 26.01 -11.87
CA THR A 98 -28.52 26.31 -10.54
C THR A 98 -28.83 25.02 -9.81
N THR A 99 -29.11 25.09 -8.51
CA THR A 99 -29.58 23.95 -7.73
C THR A 99 -30.88 23.33 -8.26
N LYS A 100 -31.62 24.04 -9.11
CA LYS A 100 -32.86 23.58 -9.77
C LYS A 100 -32.64 22.91 -11.14
N THR A 101 -31.41 22.90 -11.66
CA THR A 101 -31.11 22.31 -12.97
C THR A 101 -31.03 20.79 -12.88
N PHE A 102 -31.86 20.07 -13.63
CA PHE A 102 -31.85 18.60 -13.73
C PHE A 102 -31.75 18.16 -15.19
N ASN A 103 -31.05 17.05 -15.43
CA ASN A 103 -30.78 16.54 -16.77
C ASN A 103 -31.98 15.78 -17.38
N HIS A 104 -33.08 16.51 -17.61
CA HIS A 104 -34.28 15.96 -18.23
C HIS A 104 -34.01 15.44 -19.65
N GLU A 105 -33.02 16.02 -20.35
CA GLU A 105 -32.62 15.60 -21.67
C GLU A 105 -32.07 14.16 -21.67
N ALA A 106 -31.21 13.79 -20.71
CA ALA A 106 -30.71 12.42 -20.60
C ALA A 106 -31.85 11.40 -20.41
N ILE A 107 -32.86 11.73 -19.61
CA ILE A 107 -34.05 10.87 -19.45
C ILE A 107 -34.79 10.71 -20.78
N GLN A 108 -34.94 11.80 -21.54
CA GLN A 108 -35.59 11.78 -22.85
C GLN A 108 -34.78 10.94 -23.86
N LYS A 109 -33.47 11.12 -23.93
CA LYS A 109 -32.57 10.34 -24.80
C LYS A 109 -32.56 8.86 -24.45
N ALA A 110 -32.47 8.53 -23.16
CA ALA A 110 -32.53 7.15 -22.68
C ALA A 110 -33.84 6.46 -23.13
N ARG A 111 -34.99 7.15 -23.07
CA ARG A 111 -36.29 6.59 -23.48
C ARG A 111 -36.47 6.47 -24.99
N ASN A 112 -36.01 7.47 -25.75
CA ASN A 112 -36.41 7.61 -27.15
C ASN A 112 -35.41 7.03 -28.15
N GLU A 113 -34.14 6.87 -27.77
CA GLU A 113 -33.10 6.36 -28.65
C GLU A 113 -32.89 4.84 -28.51
N SER A 114 -32.40 4.21 -29.57
CA SER A 114 -32.12 2.77 -29.58
C SER A 114 -30.92 2.41 -28.70
N ALA A 115 -30.94 1.20 -28.12
CA ALA A 115 -29.88 0.67 -27.26
C ALA A 115 -28.63 0.24 -28.07
N SER A 116 -28.02 1.18 -28.80
CA SER A 116 -26.77 0.95 -29.53
C SER A 116 -25.61 0.66 -28.56
N PRO A 117 -24.71 -0.30 -28.85
CA PRO A 117 -23.60 -0.66 -27.96
C PRO A 117 -22.43 0.33 -28.07
N THR A 118 -22.71 1.62 -27.93
CA THR A 118 -21.71 2.70 -27.98
C THR A 118 -21.46 3.24 -26.58
N PHE A 119 -20.23 3.71 -26.33
CA PHE A 119 -19.87 4.33 -25.06
C PHE A 119 -20.76 5.54 -24.75
N GLN A 120 -21.01 6.38 -25.76
CA GLN A 120 -21.88 7.56 -25.62
C GLN A 120 -23.28 7.17 -25.18
N ARG A 121 -23.86 6.13 -25.80
CA ARG A 121 -25.18 5.63 -25.40
C ARG A 121 -25.20 5.16 -23.95
N SER A 122 -24.21 4.38 -23.53
CA SER A 122 -24.10 3.93 -22.13
C SER A 122 -23.94 5.09 -21.16
N LEU A 123 -23.24 6.17 -21.55
CA LEU A 123 -23.11 7.39 -20.75
C LEU A 123 -24.42 8.18 -20.65
N ASP A 124 -25.19 8.29 -21.73
CA ASP A 124 -26.51 8.93 -21.72
C ASP A 124 -27.49 8.17 -20.82
N VAL A 125 -27.48 6.84 -20.89
CA VAL A 125 -28.28 5.96 -20.02
C VAL A 125 -27.85 6.05 -18.55
N TYR A 126 -26.54 6.07 -18.28
CA TYR A 126 -26.01 6.33 -16.95
C TYR A 126 -26.52 7.68 -16.41
N SER A 127 -26.42 8.74 -17.21
CA SER A 127 -26.87 10.09 -16.85
C SER A 127 -28.37 10.13 -16.54
N ALA A 128 -29.19 9.41 -17.33
CA ALA A 128 -30.61 9.24 -17.07
C ALA A 128 -30.88 8.53 -15.73
N GLY A 129 -30.12 7.47 -15.42
CA GLY A 129 -30.22 6.75 -14.16
C GLY A 129 -29.88 7.62 -12.95
N ARG A 130 -28.80 8.41 -13.02
CA ARG A 130 -28.44 9.39 -11.97
C ARG A 130 -29.53 10.44 -11.77
N THR A 131 -30.06 10.98 -12.87
CA THR A 131 -31.12 12.00 -12.83
C THR A 131 -32.41 11.46 -12.22
N ALA A 132 -32.87 10.29 -12.70
CA ALA A 132 -34.10 9.68 -12.22
C ALA A 132 -34.01 9.30 -10.74
N ALA A 133 -32.87 8.78 -10.29
CA ALA A 133 -32.65 8.44 -8.89
C ALA A 133 -32.66 9.68 -7.98
N GLU A 134 -32.05 10.79 -8.41
CA GLU A 134 -32.07 12.04 -7.63
C GLU A 134 -33.48 12.66 -7.59
N LEU A 135 -34.22 12.66 -8.70
CA LEU A 135 -35.62 13.10 -8.72
C LEU A 135 -36.49 12.24 -7.81
N ALA A 136 -36.33 10.91 -7.86
CA ALA A 136 -37.04 9.99 -6.98
C ALA A 136 -36.69 10.20 -5.50
N PHE A 137 -35.43 10.53 -5.20
CA PHE A 137 -35.01 10.91 -3.85
C PHE A 137 -35.77 12.14 -3.35
N TRP A 138 -35.81 13.22 -4.13
CA TRP A 138 -36.52 14.44 -3.73
C TRP A 138 -38.04 14.24 -3.62
N SER A 139 -38.65 13.53 -4.59
CA SER A 139 -40.08 13.18 -4.57
C SER A 139 -40.43 12.38 -3.31
N TRP A 140 -39.62 11.38 -2.98
CA TRP A 140 -39.85 10.53 -1.81
C TRP A 140 -39.80 11.33 -0.50
N ILE A 141 -38.86 12.28 -0.37
CA ILE A 141 -38.77 13.15 0.82
C ILE A 141 -40.02 14.04 0.95
N GLU A 142 -40.48 14.62 -0.16
CA GLU A 142 -41.67 15.48 -0.18
C GLU A 142 -42.95 14.72 0.16
N GLU A 143 -43.11 13.52 -0.41
CA GLU A 143 -44.29 12.67 -0.23
C GLU A 143 -44.34 12.03 1.15
N ASN A 144 -43.22 11.50 1.66
CA ASN A 144 -43.20 10.68 2.88
C ASN A 144 -42.90 11.49 4.15
N LYS A 145 -42.34 12.70 4.01
CA LYS A 145 -42.01 13.61 5.13
C LYS A 145 -41.33 12.88 6.29
N PRO A 146 -40.18 12.23 6.05
CA PRO A 146 -39.51 11.41 7.06
C PRO A 146 -39.08 12.26 8.27
N SER A 147 -38.81 11.58 9.39
CA SER A 147 -38.31 12.24 10.61
C SER A 147 -36.87 12.75 10.51
N PHE A 148 -36.09 12.29 9.51
CA PHE A 148 -34.74 12.79 9.26
C PHE A 148 -34.71 13.97 8.28
N VAL A 149 -33.69 14.81 8.42
CA VAL A 149 -33.34 15.82 7.41
C VAL A 149 -32.48 15.18 6.33
N ALA A 150 -32.87 15.36 5.07
CA ALA A 150 -32.17 14.82 3.91
C ALA A 150 -31.48 15.93 3.11
N ASN A 151 -30.26 15.68 2.63
CA ASN A 151 -29.51 16.58 1.75
C ASN A 151 -28.92 15.79 0.57
N CYS A 152 -28.55 16.47 -0.51
CA CYS A 152 -27.84 15.89 -1.66
C CYS A 152 -26.55 16.68 -1.91
N VAL A 153 -25.41 15.99 -2.07
CA VAL A 153 -24.16 16.62 -2.52
C VAL A 153 -23.86 16.12 -3.93
N VAL A 154 -23.61 17.05 -4.85
CA VAL A 154 -23.46 16.78 -6.30
C VAL A 154 -22.00 17.02 -6.71
N PRO A 155 -21.16 15.98 -6.76
CA PRO A 155 -19.79 16.09 -7.28
C PRO A 155 -19.74 16.08 -8.81
N ASP A 156 -18.65 16.61 -9.35
CA ASP A 156 -18.22 16.39 -10.74
C ASP A 156 -16.85 15.66 -10.76
N GLY A 157 -15.82 16.19 -11.41
CA GLY A 157 -14.47 15.61 -11.37
C GLY A 157 -13.85 15.65 -9.97
N ASN A 158 -13.78 14.51 -9.29
CA ASN A 158 -13.13 14.41 -7.98
C ASN A 158 -11.67 13.95 -8.14
N PHE A 159 -10.71 14.83 -7.86
CA PHE A 159 -9.28 14.56 -7.99
C PHE A 159 -8.53 14.87 -6.69
N GLY A 160 -7.35 14.28 -6.48
CA GLY A 160 -6.54 14.52 -5.28
C GLY A 160 -6.00 13.24 -4.66
N ARG A 161 -5.82 13.26 -3.34
CA ARG A 161 -5.18 12.16 -2.59
C ARG A 161 -6.04 10.89 -2.58
N VAL A 162 -5.43 9.73 -2.81
CA VAL A 162 -6.11 8.42 -2.71
C VAL A 162 -5.65 7.68 -1.46
N LEU A 163 -6.61 7.31 -0.60
CA LEU A 163 -6.33 6.62 0.67
C LEU A 163 -6.21 5.08 0.54
N GLY A 164 -6.51 4.51 -0.64
CA GLY A 164 -6.27 3.09 -0.94
C GLY A 164 -6.50 2.75 -2.42
N ARG A 165 -5.46 2.33 -3.14
CA ARG A 165 -5.53 2.09 -4.61
C ARG A 165 -6.32 0.85 -5.01
N LYS A 166 -6.54 -0.13 -4.13
CA LYS A 166 -7.40 -1.33 -4.38
C LYS A 166 -8.82 -0.99 -4.84
N HIS A 167 -9.31 0.22 -4.55
CA HIS A 167 -10.68 0.67 -4.88
C HIS A 167 -10.72 1.86 -5.87
N ALA A 168 -9.55 2.34 -6.32
CA ALA A 168 -9.43 3.39 -7.35
C ALA A 168 -9.36 2.76 -8.74
N GLY A 169 -10.32 1.89 -9.05
CA GLY A 169 -10.35 1.10 -10.28
C GLY A 169 -10.43 1.95 -11.56
N GLN A 170 -10.32 1.25 -12.69
CA GLN A 170 -10.38 1.79 -14.06
C GLN A 170 -11.63 2.67 -14.34
N GLY A 171 -12.70 2.60 -13.55
CA GLY A 171 -13.91 3.43 -13.71
C GLY A 171 -13.98 4.68 -12.81
N SER A 172 -13.00 4.94 -11.96
CA SER A 172 -13.02 6.09 -11.01
C SER A 172 -12.53 7.39 -11.64
N SER A 173 -12.94 8.54 -11.09
CA SER A 173 -12.41 9.87 -11.51
C SER A 173 -10.88 9.96 -11.39
N PHE A 174 -10.29 9.29 -10.40
CA PHE A 174 -8.83 9.19 -10.27
C PHE A 174 -8.21 8.41 -11.45
N GLY A 175 -8.75 7.24 -11.78
CA GLY A 175 -8.31 6.44 -12.93
C GLY A 175 -8.45 7.20 -14.24
N MET A 176 -9.53 7.96 -14.41
CA MET A 176 -9.73 8.82 -15.58
C MET A 176 -8.66 9.91 -15.70
N LEU A 177 -8.33 10.61 -14.61
CA LEU A 177 -7.27 11.62 -14.65
C LEU A 177 -5.89 10.99 -14.92
N LYS A 178 -5.63 9.79 -14.38
CA LYS A 178 -4.38 9.05 -14.65
C LYS A 178 -4.24 8.75 -16.15
N ARG A 179 -5.30 8.21 -16.78
CA ARG A 179 -5.32 7.94 -18.23
C ARG A 179 -5.27 9.21 -19.06
N ALA A 180 -5.98 10.25 -18.64
CA ALA A 180 -5.89 11.56 -19.27
C ALA A 180 -4.46 12.11 -19.21
N PHE A 181 -3.70 11.87 -18.14
CA PHE A 181 -2.29 12.24 -18.03
C PHE A 181 -1.38 11.35 -18.89
N ALA A 182 -1.74 10.08 -19.12
CA ALA A 182 -1.03 9.18 -20.03
C ALA A 182 -1.35 9.42 -21.53
N GLY A 183 -2.39 10.21 -21.84
CA GLY A 183 -2.89 10.38 -23.21
C GLY A 183 -3.73 9.19 -23.69
N GLU A 184 -4.25 8.37 -22.78
CA GLU A 184 -5.09 7.19 -23.04
C GLU A 184 -6.56 7.60 -23.15
N TRP A 185 -6.93 8.23 -24.27
CA TRP A 185 -8.22 8.90 -24.41
C TRP A 185 -9.43 7.98 -24.61
N THR A 186 -9.23 6.70 -24.92
CA THR A 186 -10.32 5.75 -25.22
C THR A 186 -11.27 5.52 -24.05
N ASP A 187 -10.74 5.60 -22.83
CA ASP A 187 -11.45 5.27 -21.59
C ASP A 187 -11.63 6.48 -20.67
N VAL A 188 -11.51 7.68 -21.23
CA VAL A 188 -11.69 8.96 -20.53
C VAL A 188 -12.96 9.62 -21.06
N PHE A 189 -13.78 10.18 -20.17
CA PHE A 189 -14.96 10.93 -20.62
C PHE A 189 -14.53 12.09 -21.53
N PRO A 190 -15.17 12.26 -22.70
CA PRO A 190 -14.73 13.23 -23.68
C PRO A 190 -14.77 14.68 -23.16
N TYR A 191 -15.74 14.97 -22.30
CA TYR A 191 -16.02 16.33 -21.83
C TYR A 191 -15.90 16.41 -20.30
N LEU A 192 -15.00 17.27 -19.84
CA LEU A 192 -14.87 17.68 -18.44
C LEU A 192 -15.49 19.07 -18.29
N ALA A 193 -16.26 19.29 -17.21
CA ALA A 193 -16.83 20.60 -16.89
C ALA A 193 -16.19 21.14 -15.61
N PHE A 194 -16.65 20.69 -14.44
CA PHE A 194 -16.14 21.11 -13.15
C PHE A 194 -15.31 20.01 -12.47
N TYR A 195 -14.46 20.42 -11.54
CA TYR A 195 -13.74 19.53 -10.65
C TYR A 195 -13.48 20.15 -9.29
N ILE A 196 -13.13 19.30 -8.33
CA ILE A 196 -12.86 19.63 -6.92
C ILE A 196 -11.82 18.67 -6.33
N ASP A 197 -11.14 19.11 -5.27
CA ASP A 197 -10.34 18.24 -4.42
C ASP A 197 -11.24 17.20 -3.72
N VAL A 198 -10.87 15.92 -3.81
CA VAL A 198 -11.65 14.80 -3.28
C VAL A 198 -11.89 14.90 -1.77
N GLU A 199 -10.98 15.49 -1.01
CA GLU A 199 -11.16 15.68 0.43
C GLU A 199 -12.17 16.81 0.71
N ASP A 200 -12.22 17.86 -0.12
CA ASP A 200 -13.24 18.91 -0.02
C ASP A 200 -14.64 18.37 -0.34
N CYS A 201 -14.77 17.53 -1.36
CA CYS A 201 -16.02 16.82 -1.62
C CYS A 201 -16.44 15.95 -0.42
N ALA A 202 -15.50 15.21 0.18
CA ALA A 202 -15.77 14.41 1.38
C ALA A 202 -16.18 15.27 2.59
N ARG A 203 -15.55 16.42 2.78
CA ARG A 203 -15.89 17.38 3.83
C ARG A 203 -17.29 17.96 3.63
N LEU A 204 -17.69 18.25 2.38
CA LEU A 204 -19.06 18.70 2.07
C LEU A 204 -20.11 17.63 2.38
N LEU A 205 -19.84 16.36 2.06
CA LEU A 205 -20.71 15.22 2.44
C LEU A 205 -20.88 15.13 3.96
N VAL A 206 -19.79 15.22 4.72
CA VAL A 206 -19.83 15.18 6.19
C VAL A 206 -20.51 16.42 6.76
N ALA A 207 -20.27 17.61 6.21
CA ALA A 207 -20.90 18.84 6.64
C ALA A 207 -22.42 18.81 6.41
N ALA A 208 -22.87 18.34 5.24
CA ALA A 208 -24.28 18.15 4.93
C ALA A 208 -24.97 17.17 5.88
N LEU A 209 -24.23 16.21 6.44
CA LEU A 209 -24.74 15.33 7.49
C LEU A 209 -24.76 16.02 8.86
N ALA A 210 -23.67 16.70 9.23
CA ALA A 210 -23.39 17.09 10.61
C ALA A 210 -23.87 18.50 11.00
N LEU A 211 -23.94 19.47 10.08
CA LEU A 211 -24.29 20.86 10.41
C LEU A 211 -25.80 21.03 10.51
N SER A 212 -26.29 21.60 11.61
CA SER A 212 -27.73 21.89 11.82
C SER A 212 -28.28 22.99 10.91
N SER A 213 -27.41 23.86 10.39
CA SER A 213 -27.71 24.92 9.42
C SER A 213 -28.16 24.38 8.05
N ILE A 214 -27.69 23.18 7.67
CA ILE A 214 -28.00 22.56 6.37
C ILE A 214 -29.24 21.68 6.47
N LYS A 215 -30.30 22.04 5.74
CA LYS A 215 -31.57 21.30 5.71
C LYS A 215 -32.20 21.32 4.32
N SER A 216 -32.44 20.14 3.74
CA SER A 216 -33.08 19.99 2.43
C SER A 216 -32.35 20.73 1.31
N GLU A 217 -31.01 20.72 1.36
CA GLU A 217 -30.15 21.39 0.38
C GLU A 217 -29.60 20.43 -0.67
N ARG A 218 -29.48 20.93 -1.90
CA ARG A 218 -28.74 20.31 -3.01
C ARG A 218 -27.45 21.10 -3.23
N ILE A 219 -26.34 20.56 -2.76
CA ILE A 219 -25.04 21.25 -2.65
C ILE A 219 -24.14 20.81 -3.79
N PHE A 220 -23.70 21.73 -4.66
CA PHE A 220 -22.79 21.38 -5.75
C PHE A 220 -21.35 21.42 -5.23
N ALA A 221 -20.66 20.29 -5.29
CA ALA A 221 -19.25 20.19 -4.93
C ALA A 221 -18.38 20.59 -6.13
N TYR A 222 -18.56 21.81 -6.63
CA TYR A 222 -17.84 22.36 -7.79
C TYR A 222 -16.85 23.42 -7.31
N PHE A 223 -15.59 23.32 -7.75
CA PHE A 223 -14.57 24.33 -7.43
C PHE A 223 -14.17 25.12 -8.67
N LYS A 224 -13.73 24.43 -9.74
CA LYS A 224 -13.18 25.09 -10.93
C LYS A 224 -13.67 24.40 -12.20
N ASN A 225 -13.91 25.20 -13.24
CA ASN A 225 -14.23 24.73 -14.58
C ASN A 225 -12.95 24.60 -15.43
N GLY A 226 -12.79 23.52 -16.19
CA GLY A 226 -11.64 23.33 -17.06
C GLY A 226 -11.69 22.05 -17.89
N THR A 227 -10.67 21.87 -18.71
CA THR A 227 -10.53 20.73 -19.62
C THR A 227 -9.46 19.73 -19.14
N TRP A 228 -9.44 18.52 -19.72
CA TRP A 228 -8.33 17.59 -19.50
C TRP A 228 -6.98 18.17 -19.91
N ASN A 229 -6.94 18.93 -21.00
CA ASN A 229 -5.73 19.60 -21.49
C ASN A 229 -5.27 20.72 -20.53
N ASP A 230 -6.18 21.43 -19.88
CA ASP A 230 -5.83 22.41 -18.83
C ASP A 230 -5.12 21.73 -17.65
N LEU A 231 -5.64 20.59 -17.18
CA LEU A 231 -5.03 19.80 -16.09
C LEU A 231 -3.67 19.24 -16.51
N ARG A 232 -3.52 18.72 -17.73
CA ARG A 232 -2.25 18.25 -18.31
C ARG A 232 -1.22 19.38 -18.36
N HIS A 233 -1.60 20.53 -18.90
CA HIS A 233 -0.73 21.71 -18.98
C HIS A 233 -0.30 22.19 -17.60
N ARG A 234 -1.23 22.21 -16.63
CA ARG A 234 -0.92 22.62 -15.26
C ARG A 234 0.04 21.63 -14.59
N ALA A 235 -0.16 20.33 -14.76
CA ALA A 235 0.75 19.30 -14.25
C ALA A 235 2.16 19.44 -14.84
N ARG A 236 2.30 19.64 -16.16
CA ARG A 236 3.61 19.92 -16.80
C ARG A 236 4.31 21.14 -16.18
N LYS A 237 3.56 22.21 -15.90
CA LYS A 237 4.10 23.42 -15.25
C LYS A 237 4.48 23.22 -13.78
N LEU A 238 3.73 22.41 -13.04
CA LEU A 238 3.98 22.14 -11.62
C LEU A 238 5.17 21.19 -11.41
N PHE A 239 5.45 20.35 -12.40
CA PHE A 239 6.49 19.32 -12.35
C PHE A 239 7.35 19.34 -13.63
N PRO A 240 8.08 20.43 -13.93
CA PRO A 240 8.84 20.58 -15.18
C PRO A 240 9.92 19.50 -15.36
N GLU A 241 10.47 18.98 -14.26
CA GLU A 241 11.50 17.94 -14.24
C GLU A 241 10.95 16.50 -14.36
N ARG A 242 9.62 16.33 -14.42
CA ARG A 242 8.95 15.02 -14.39
C ARG A 242 8.12 14.81 -15.64
N THR A 243 8.80 14.60 -16.76
CA THR A 243 8.19 14.33 -18.07
C THR A 243 7.41 13.02 -18.13
N ASP A 244 7.57 12.15 -17.13
CA ASP A 244 6.85 10.90 -16.95
C ASP A 244 5.43 11.06 -16.40
N ILE A 245 5.08 12.20 -15.79
CA ILE A 245 3.73 12.41 -15.22
C ILE A 245 2.69 12.62 -16.30
N VAL A 246 3.04 13.42 -17.33
CA VAL A 246 2.14 13.74 -18.44
C VAL A 246 2.80 13.26 -19.73
N THR A 247 2.33 12.13 -20.22
CA THR A 247 2.81 11.46 -21.43
C THR A 247 1.74 11.46 -22.52
N GLY A 248 2.12 11.04 -23.72
CA GLY A 248 1.21 10.99 -24.87
C GLY A 248 0.78 12.36 -25.41
N GLU A 249 -0.05 12.32 -26.45
CA GLU A 249 -0.58 13.51 -27.11
C GLU A 249 -1.73 14.13 -26.30
N ASP A 250 -1.90 15.44 -26.46
CA ASP A 250 -3.05 16.15 -25.89
C ASP A 250 -4.35 15.71 -26.56
N PHE A 251 -5.47 15.86 -25.84
CA PHE A 251 -6.74 15.38 -26.33
C PHE A 251 -7.20 16.22 -27.52
N ALA A 252 -7.61 15.56 -28.61
CA ALA A 252 -7.98 16.22 -29.86
C ALA A 252 -9.33 16.98 -29.80
N ILE A 253 -10.09 16.87 -28.70
CA ILE A 253 -11.36 17.59 -28.56
C ILE A 253 -11.10 19.08 -28.34
N GLU A 254 -11.61 19.90 -29.26
CA GLU A 254 -11.54 21.35 -29.19
C GLU A 254 -12.72 21.96 -28.41
N GLY A 255 -12.50 23.15 -27.86
CA GLY A 255 -13.49 23.88 -27.08
C GLY A 255 -13.43 23.58 -25.58
N ARG A 256 -14.41 24.11 -24.84
CA ARG A 256 -14.55 23.88 -23.40
C ARG A 256 -15.99 24.05 -22.96
N ASP A 257 -16.30 23.54 -21.79
CA ASP A 257 -17.53 23.89 -21.11
C ASP A 257 -17.52 25.40 -20.75
N LEU A 258 -18.63 26.09 -21.06
CA LEU A 258 -18.83 27.51 -20.77
C LEU A 258 -19.93 27.72 -19.73
N SER A 259 -20.36 26.67 -19.05
CA SER A 259 -21.36 26.77 -18.00
C SER A 259 -20.79 27.46 -16.76
N THR A 260 -21.64 28.16 -16.03
CA THR A 260 -21.27 28.78 -14.75
C THR A 260 -22.21 28.33 -13.64
N ALA A 261 -21.71 28.19 -12.41
CA ALA A 261 -22.52 27.86 -11.24
C ALA A 261 -22.18 28.78 -10.04
N PRO A 262 -22.32 30.12 -10.18
CA PRO A 262 -21.79 31.07 -9.21
C PRO A 262 -22.40 30.90 -7.81
N GLU A 263 -23.73 30.79 -7.72
CA GLU A 263 -24.42 30.61 -6.44
C GLU A 263 -24.13 29.24 -5.79
N PRO A 264 -24.20 28.10 -6.53
CA PRO A 264 -23.82 26.81 -5.98
C PRO A 264 -22.36 26.72 -5.50
N ILE A 265 -21.40 27.28 -6.26
CA ILE A 265 -19.98 27.31 -5.88
C ILE A 265 -19.77 28.14 -4.61
N GLN A 266 -20.42 29.31 -4.53
CA GLN A 266 -20.33 30.18 -3.37
C GLN A 266 -20.91 29.49 -2.12
N ARG A 267 -22.05 28.81 -2.24
CA ARG A 267 -22.66 28.06 -1.13
C ARG A 267 -21.74 26.94 -0.61
N ALA A 268 -21.12 26.17 -1.49
CA ALA A 268 -20.16 25.13 -1.08
C ALA A 268 -18.93 25.71 -0.36
N LYS A 269 -18.42 26.85 -0.83
CA LYS A 269 -17.32 27.58 -0.17
C LYS A 269 -17.70 28.01 1.25
N GLU A 270 -18.90 28.56 1.43
CA GLU A 270 -19.41 28.97 2.75
C GLU A 270 -19.51 27.80 3.72
N ILE A 271 -19.97 26.63 3.26
CA ILE A 271 -20.03 25.42 4.08
C ILE A 271 -18.63 24.99 4.54
N LEU A 272 -17.63 25.01 3.64
CA LEU A 272 -16.23 24.72 4.00
C LEU A 272 -15.69 25.72 5.05
N GLN A 273 -16.08 26.99 4.93
CA GLN A 273 -15.73 28.03 5.91
C GLN A 273 -16.40 27.83 7.26
N GLU A 274 -17.68 27.45 7.27
CA GLU A 274 -18.45 27.14 8.48
C GLU A 274 -17.81 26.00 9.28
N ILE A 275 -17.25 24.99 8.59
CA ILE A 275 -16.52 23.88 9.23
C ILE A 275 -15.05 24.19 9.56
N GLY A 276 -14.63 25.46 9.44
CA GLY A 276 -13.33 25.97 9.88
C GLY A 276 -12.19 25.84 8.87
N LEU A 277 -12.50 25.74 7.57
CA LEU A 277 -11.50 25.74 6.49
C LEU A 277 -11.46 27.11 5.79
N PRO A 278 -10.35 27.49 5.12
CA PRO A 278 -10.29 28.78 4.42
C PRO A 278 -11.19 28.86 3.16
N GLY A 279 -11.65 27.72 2.66
CA GLY A 279 -12.38 27.54 1.40
C GLY A 279 -11.90 26.28 0.70
N PHE A 280 -12.00 26.24 -0.63
CA PHE A 280 -11.48 25.13 -1.44
C PHE A 280 -9.96 25.03 -1.42
N VAL A 281 -9.45 23.81 -1.48
CA VAL A 281 -8.07 23.48 -1.83
C VAL A 281 -7.76 23.99 -3.23
N SER A 282 -6.58 24.59 -3.41
CA SER A 282 -6.16 25.09 -4.71
C SER A 282 -5.95 23.95 -5.73
N GLU A 283 -6.11 24.26 -7.02
CA GLU A 283 -5.83 23.31 -8.11
C GLU A 283 -4.42 22.73 -8.04
N ASP A 284 -3.42 23.54 -7.67
CA ASP A 284 -2.03 23.09 -7.57
C ASP A 284 -1.85 22.05 -6.49
N GLU A 285 -2.41 22.30 -5.32
CA GLU A 285 -2.33 21.39 -4.19
C GLU A 285 -3.10 20.09 -4.45
N MET A 286 -4.27 20.18 -5.08
CA MET A 286 -5.03 19.01 -5.55
C MET A 286 -4.18 18.15 -6.51
N LEU A 287 -3.50 18.78 -7.49
CA LEU A 287 -2.62 18.08 -8.43
C LEU A 287 -1.38 17.51 -7.75
N ARG A 288 -0.79 18.20 -6.75
CA ARG A 288 0.32 17.66 -5.94
C ARG A 288 -0.09 16.41 -5.20
N LYS A 289 -1.19 16.46 -4.46
CA LYS A 289 -1.77 15.30 -3.77
C LYS A 289 -2.05 14.15 -4.74
N PHE A 290 -2.58 14.45 -5.92
CA PHE A 290 -2.84 13.45 -6.96
C PHE A 290 -1.55 12.78 -7.44
N VAL A 291 -0.54 13.55 -7.85
CA VAL A 291 0.74 13.02 -8.36
C VAL A 291 1.52 12.26 -7.29
N GLU A 292 1.53 12.74 -6.05
CA GLU A 292 2.07 11.98 -4.92
C GLU A 292 1.35 10.64 -4.77
N SER A 293 0.04 10.63 -5.02
CA SER A 293 -0.78 9.43 -5.03
C SER A 293 -0.65 8.58 -6.29
N THR A 294 0.09 8.98 -7.34
CA THR A 294 0.39 8.17 -8.54
C THR A 294 1.78 7.57 -8.56
N ARG A 295 2.70 8.00 -7.69
CA ARG A 295 4.00 7.34 -7.44
C ARG A 295 3.75 5.86 -7.10
N VAL A 296 3.89 4.94 -8.06
CA VAL A 296 3.62 3.49 -7.94
C VAL A 296 4.39 2.92 -6.74
N GLU A 297 3.65 2.47 -5.73
CA GLU A 297 3.37 1.05 -5.50
C GLU A 297 4.64 0.23 -5.28
N CYS A 298 5.34 0.62 -4.22
CA CYS A 298 6.18 -0.30 -3.50
C CYS A 298 5.68 -0.45 -2.06
N ASP A 299 5.42 0.67 -1.38
CA ASP A 299 5.28 0.69 0.08
C ASP A 299 3.96 0.15 0.64
N ALA A 300 2.86 0.14 -0.12
CA ALA A 300 1.57 -0.38 0.36
C ALA A 300 1.44 -1.90 0.16
N ILE A 301 1.96 -2.43 -0.96
CA ILE A 301 2.18 -3.87 -1.12
C ILE A 301 3.30 -4.30 -0.19
N CYS A 302 4.45 -3.60 -0.08
CA CYS A 302 5.48 -3.86 0.94
C CYS A 302 4.93 -3.78 2.37
N GLY A 303 4.01 -2.85 2.64
CA GLY A 303 3.45 -2.64 3.96
C GLY A 303 2.48 -3.76 4.30
N THR A 304 1.63 -4.17 3.36
CA THR A 304 0.69 -5.29 3.53
C THR A 304 1.42 -6.63 3.50
N LEU A 305 2.19 -6.90 2.45
CA LEU A 305 3.07 -8.06 2.30
C LEU A 305 4.07 -8.12 3.45
N GLY A 306 4.73 -7.03 3.81
CA GLY A 306 5.62 -6.96 4.95
C GLY A 306 4.91 -7.18 6.28
N SER A 307 3.66 -6.72 6.44
CA SER A 307 2.84 -7.01 7.63
C SER A 307 2.34 -8.46 7.69
N GLU A 308 2.14 -9.11 6.54
CA GLU A 308 1.74 -10.52 6.44
C GLU A 308 2.95 -11.46 6.58
N LEU A 309 4.10 -11.11 6.00
CA LEU A 309 5.41 -11.72 6.27
C LEU A 309 5.77 -11.63 7.76
N ALA A 310 5.43 -10.51 8.40
CA ALA A 310 5.58 -10.33 9.84
C ALA A 310 4.61 -11.17 10.70
N ARG A 311 3.58 -11.77 10.10
CA ARG A 311 2.54 -12.57 10.79
C ARG A 311 2.66 -14.07 10.56
N GLN A 312 3.36 -14.55 9.54
CA GLN A 312 3.27 -15.94 9.10
C GLN A 312 4.63 -16.51 8.66
N GLU A 313 5.39 -17.09 9.59
CA GLU A 313 6.71 -17.68 9.28
C GLU A 313 6.70 -19.20 8.98
N ASN A 314 5.63 -19.93 9.30
CA ASN A 314 5.70 -21.39 9.38
C ASN A 314 4.83 -22.16 8.37
N ASP A 315 4.01 -21.51 7.55
CA ASP A 315 3.05 -22.24 6.71
C ASP A 315 2.66 -21.60 5.37
N LEU A 316 3.21 -20.43 5.02
CA LEU A 316 2.78 -19.68 3.84
C LEU A 316 3.94 -19.07 3.06
N ALA A 317 3.91 -19.43 1.78
CA ALA A 317 4.39 -18.71 0.61
C ALA A 317 5.89 -18.61 0.27
N THR A 318 6.22 -19.16 -0.90
CA THR A 318 7.30 -18.70 -1.76
C THR A 318 6.72 -17.60 -2.68
N PHE A 319 7.26 -16.39 -2.68
CA PHE A 319 6.75 -15.30 -3.51
C PHE A 319 7.51 -15.24 -4.84
N GLY A 320 6.80 -15.35 -5.96
CA GLY A 320 7.36 -15.11 -7.30
C GLY A 320 7.01 -13.70 -7.76
N MET A 321 7.99 -12.94 -8.23
CA MET A 321 7.75 -11.61 -8.83
C MET A 321 8.15 -11.62 -10.31
N GLU A 322 7.24 -11.17 -11.17
CA GLU A 322 7.36 -11.13 -12.63
C GLU A 322 7.25 -9.69 -13.18
N PHE A 323 7.81 -9.46 -14.37
CA PHE A 323 7.42 -8.35 -15.24
C PHE A 323 6.71 -8.89 -16.49
N THR A 324 5.54 -8.35 -16.82
CA THR A 324 4.97 -8.58 -18.15
C THR A 324 5.77 -7.80 -19.18
N ARG A 325 6.29 -8.49 -20.20
CA ARG A 325 7.03 -7.87 -21.30
C ARG A 325 6.05 -7.29 -22.31
N GLY A 326 5.79 -5.99 -22.20
CA GLY A 326 5.21 -5.15 -23.26
C GLY A 326 6.02 -3.85 -23.33
N ASP A 327 6.37 -3.39 -24.53
CA ASP A 327 7.15 -2.16 -24.70
C ASP A 327 6.42 -0.96 -24.08
N LYS A 328 7.08 -0.34 -23.09
CA LYS A 328 6.71 0.84 -22.27
C LYS A 328 5.94 0.51 -20.97
N GLU A 329 6.65 0.78 -19.87
CA GLU A 329 6.29 0.60 -18.46
C GLU A 329 6.15 -0.85 -18.00
N ALA A 330 7.18 -1.32 -17.28
CA ALA A 330 7.22 -2.65 -16.71
C ALA A 330 6.34 -2.68 -15.45
N GLU A 331 5.11 -3.19 -15.57
CA GLU A 331 4.23 -3.43 -14.43
C GLU A 331 4.74 -4.68 -13.69
N THR A 332 5.23 -4.52 -12.45
CA THR A 332 5.67 -5.64 -11.62
C THR A 332 4.46 -6.44 -11.15
N GLN A 333 4.32 -7.68 -11.60
CA GLN A 333 3.25 -8.59 -11.21
C GLN A 333 3.76 -9.52 -10.10
N LEU A 334 3.16 -9.41 -8.90
CA LEU A 334 3.40 -10.33 -7.79
C LEU A 334 2.55 -11.60 -7.97
N VAL A 335 3.14 -12.76 -7.74
CA VAL A 335 2.49 -14.09 -7.76
C VAL A 335 2.81 -14.81 -6.44
N LEU A 336 1.78 -15.31 -5.77
CA LEU A 336 1.98 -16.11 -4.55
C LEU A 336 2.21 -17.58 -4.91
N GLY A 337 3.20 -18.23 -4.34
CA GLY A 337 3.49 -19.65 -4.54
C GLY A 337 3.47 -20.39 -3.21
N GLY A 338 3.00 -21.63 -3.13
CA GLY A 338 3.13 -22.38 -1.86
C GLY A 338 2.30 -23.65 -1.77
N ARG A 339 2.42 -24.36 -0.64
CA ARG A 339 1.86 -25.72 -0.48
C ARG A 339 0.37 -25.77 -0.08
N SER A 340 -0.15 -24.73 0.58
CA SER A 340 -1.50 -24.73 1.14
C SER A 340 -2.45 -23.90 0.28
N GLN A 341 -3.34 -24.56 -0.45
CA GLN A 341 -4.29 -23.90 -1.35
C GLN A 341 -5.21 -22.92 -0.62
N ASP A 342 -5.82 -23.31 0.49
CA ASP A 342 -6.81 -22.47 1.19
C ASP A 342 -6.18 -21.19 1.70
N LYS A 343 -5.02 -21.32 2.36
CA LYS A 343 -4.25 -20.20 2.88
C LYS A 343 -3.72 -19.29 1.77
N LEU A 344 -3.27 -19.86 0.65
CA LEU A 344 -2.86 -19.07 -0.52
C LEU A 344 -4.03 -18.34 -1.15
N ALA A 345 -5.18 -19.00 -1.32
CA ALA A 345 -6.37 -18.38 -1.91
C ALA A 345 -6.87 -17.21 -1.05
N GLU A 346 -6.85 -17.37 0.28
CA GLU A 346 -7.16 -16.30 1.23
C GLU A 346 -6.19 -15.11 1.07
N LEU A 347 -4.88 -15.35 1.15
CA LEU A 347 -3.87 -14.30 1.04
C LEU A 347 -3.86 -13.65 -0.35
N ALA A 348 -4.03 -14.43 -1.41
CA ALA A 348 -4.14 -13.96 -2.79
C ALA A 348 -5.36 -13.06 -2.99
N THR A 349 -6.50 -13.44 -2.40
CA THR A 349 -7.73 -12.63 -2.41
C THR A 349 -7.51 -11.33 -1.64
N GLN A 350 -6.87 -11.40 -0.46
CA GLN A 350 -6.56 -10.23 0.33
C GLN A 350 -5.62 -9.28 -0.41
N LEU A 351 -4.60 -9.79 -1.10
CA LEU A 351 -3.59 -9.02 -1.83
C LEU A 351 -4.03 -8.63 -3.26
N ALA A 352 -5.09 -9.24 -3.79
CA ALA A 352 -5.55 -9.11 -5.17
C ALA A 352 -4.48 -9.52 -6.21
N VAL A 353 -3.82 -10.65 -5.98
CA VAL A 353 -2.74 -11.17 -6.83
C VAL A 353 -3.01 -12.62 -7.22
N PRO A 354 -2.47 -13.11 -8.36
CA PRO A 354 -2.54 -14.53 -8.70
C PRO A 354 -1.77 -15.39 -7.69
N TYR A 355 -2.12 -16.68 -7.61
CA TYR A 355 -1.38 -17.67 -6.84
C TYR A 355 -1.21 -19.00 -7.59
N ILE A 356 -0.17 -19.74 -7.22
CA ILE A 356 0.19 -21.05 -7.75
C ILE A 356 0.43 -22.00 -6.56
N VAL A 357 -0.24 -23.14 -6.57
CA VAL A 357 -0.04 -24.17 -5.54
C VAL A 357 1.07 -25.12 -5.99
N PHE A 358 2.14 -25.22 -5.21
CA PHE A 358 3.20 -26.20 -5.41
C PHE A 358 3.95 -26.50 -4.10
N GLY A 359 4.50 -27.71 -3.99
CA GLY A 359 5.39 -28.12 -2.92
C GLY A 359 6.85 -28.20 -3.37
N VAL A 360 7.78 -28.03 -2.43
CA VAL A 360 9.24 -28.06 -2.70
C VAL A 360 9.79 -29.48 -2.92
N GLU A 361 9.00 -30.50 -2.59
CA GLU A 361 9.30 -31.91 -2.81
C GLU A 361 9.17 -32.35 -4.27
N ASN A 362 8.53 -31.54 -5.14
CA ASN A 362 8.29 -31.87 -6.54
C ASN A 362 9.00 -30.89 -7.49
N SER A 363 10.18 -31.29 -7.97
CA SER A 363 11.02 -30.47 -8.86
C SER A 363 10.33 -30.06 -10.17
N ASN A 364 9.43 -30.89 -10.71
CA ASN A 364 8.65 -30.53 -11.90
C ASN A 364 7.59 -29.47 -11.59
N ALA A 365 6.95 -29.55 -10.42
CA ALA A 365 5.99 -28.55 -9.98
C ALA A 365 6.67 -27.20 -9.73
N ILE A 366 7.87 -27.19 -9.14
CA ILE A 366 8.68 -25.97 -8.99
C ILE A 366 9.02 -25.37 -10.36
N ALA A 367 9.49 -26.18 -11.31
CA ALA A 367 9.84 -25.70 -12.65
C ALA A 367 8.63 -25.08 -13.38
N LEU A 368 7.44 -25.68 -13.25
CA LEU A 368 6.21 -25.13 -13.81
C LEU A 368 5.77 -23.84 -13.09
N ALA A 369 5.86 -23.79 -11.77
CA ALA A 369 5.45 -22.65 -10.97
C ALA A 369 6.37 -21.43 -11.15
N LEU A 370 7.65 -21.67 -11.43
CA LEU A 370 8.65 -20.62 -11.66
C LEU A 370 8.76 -20.19 -13.13
N LYS A 371 7.93 -20.76 -14.01
CA LYS A 371 7.89 -20.35 -15.41
C LYS A 371 7.55 -18.87 -15.49
N ASP A 372 8.34 -18.14 -16.28
CA ASP A 372 8.20 -16.69 -16.52
C ASP A 372 8.55 -15.76 -15.31
N ILE A 373 8.85 -16.32 -14.13
CA ILE A 373 9.34 -15.58 -12.95
C ILE A 373 10.77 -15.07 -13.16
N LYS A 374 11.08 -13.86 -12.66
CA LYS A 374 12.43 -13.25 -12.72
C LYS A 374 13.15 -13.24 -11.38
N VAL A 375 12.39 -13.04 -10.30
CA VAL A 375 12.91 -13.00 -8.93
C VAL A 375 12.02 -13.88 -8.06
N LEU A 376 12.65 -14.79 -7.34
CA LEU A 376 12.02 -15.62 -6.32
C LEU A 376 12.41 -15.10 -4.94
N LEU A 377 11.42 -14.69 -4.14
CA LEU A 377 11.60 -14.36 -2.72
C LEU A 377 11.02 -15.50 -1.87
N ASN A 378 11.92 -16.34 -1.34
CA ASN A 378 11.55 -17.45 -0.47
C ASN A 378 11.29 -16.97 0.97
N CYS A 379 10.05 -17.07 1.41
CA CYS A 379 9.63 -16.78 2.78
C CYS A 379 9.13 -18.04 3.51
N ALA A 380 9.28 -19.21 2.90
CA ALA A 380 8.82 -20.47 3.46
C ALA A 380 9.96 -21.15 4.24
N GLY A 381 9.87 -21.11 5.57
CA GLY A 381 10.68 -21.94 6.46
C GLY A 381 10.14 -23.38 6.60
N PRO A 382 10.94 -24.32 7.16
CA PRO A 382 12.34 -24.17 7.54
C PRO A 382 13.28 -24.15 6.33
N PHE A 383 14.27 -23.27 6.32
CA PHE A 383 15.10 -23.01 5.13
C PHE A 383 16.03 -24.17 4.78
N ARG A 384 16.40 -25.01 5.76
CA ARG A 384 17.08 -26.29 5.51
C ARG A 384 16.34 -27.24 4.57
N GLU A 385 15.03 -27.09 4.41
CA GLU A 385 14.19 -27.92 3.54
C GLU A 385 13.81 -27.20 2.24
N THR A 386 13.66 -25.87 2.27
CA THR A 386 13.18 -25.09 1.12
C THR A 386 14.29 -24.47 0.27
N ALA A 387 15.46 -24.15 0.84
CA ALA A 387 16.50 -23.41 0.14
C ALA A 387 17.12 -24.20 -1.02
N GLU A 388 17.55 -25.44 -0.78
CA GLU A 388 18.19 -26.29 -1.80
C GLU A 388 17.35 -26.51 -3.07
N PRO A 389 16.10 -27.02 -2.99
CA PRO A 389 15.30 -27.26 -4.18
C PRO A 389 14.96 -25.96 -4.94
N LEU A 390 14.75 -24.85 -4.24
CA LEU A 390 14.41 -23.56 -4.86
C LEU A 390 15.64 -22.88 -5.50
N ILE A 391 16.81 -22.88 -4.84
CA ILE A 391 18.06 -22.36 -5.41
C ILE A 391 18.43 -23.15 -6.67
N ALA A 392 18.36 -24.48 -6.61
CA ALA A 392 18.67 -25.32 -7.76
C ALA A 392 17.74 -25.02 -8.96
N ALA A 393 16.44 -24.83 -8.70
CA ALA A 393 15.48 -24.46 -9.74
C ALA A 393 15.72 -23.03 -10.30
N CYS A 394 16.15 -22.10 -9.44
CA CYS A 394 16.49 -20.73 -9.82
C CYS A 394 17.72 -20.68 -10.73
N ILE A 395 18.80 -21.36 -10.34
CA ILE A 395 20.03 -21.48 -11.15
C ILE A 395 19.72 -22.09 -12.52
N LYS A 396 18.91 -23.17 -12.56
CA LYS A 396 18.55 -23.86 -13.79
C LYS A 396 17.73 -23.00 -14.76
N GLN A 397 16.89 -22.10 -14.25
CA GLN A 397 15.96 -21.29 -15.05
C GLN A 397 16.42 -19.84 -15.26
N GLY A 398 17.55 -19.43 -14.68
CA GLY A 398 18.04 -18.05 -14.78
C GLY A 398 17.23 -17.06 -13.94
N ILE A 399 16.75 -17.48 -12.77
CA ILE A 399 15.92 -16.69 -11.86
C ILE A 399 16.77 -16.25 -10.67
N HIS A 400 16.65 -15.00 -10.24
CA HIS A 400 17.36 -14.52 -9.04
C HIS A 400 16.68 -15.03 -7.77
N TYR A 401 17.47 -15.56 -6.83
CA TYR A 401 16.98 -16.13 -5.58
C TYR A 401 17.24 -15.17 -4.42
N LEU A 402 16.20 -14.85 -3.66
CA LEU A 402 16.22 -14.09 -2.43
C LEU A 402 15.53 -14.92 -1.34
N ASP A 403 15.93 -14.75 -0.08
CA ASP A 403 15.19 -15.28 1.06
C ASP A 403 15.26 -14.36 2.29
N ILE A 404 14.46 -14.67 3.32
CA ILE A 404 14.47 -13.98 4.62
C ILE A 404 15.14 -14.80 5.72
N SER A 405 15.95 -15.80 5.35
CA SER A 405 16.49 -16.79 6.28
C SER A 405 17.41 -16.17 7.33
N ALA A 406 17.21 -16.56 8.59
CA ALA A 406 18.19 -16.39 9.66
C ALA A 406 18.98 -17.69 9.94
N GLU A 407 18.81 -18.73 9.12
CA GLU A 407 19.44 -20.03 9.30
C GLU A 407 20.76 -20.11 8.53
N LEU A 408 21.84 -20.55 9.19
CA LEU A 408 23.19 -20.64 8.59
C LEU A 408 23.24 -21.49 7.31
N HIS A 409 22.37 -22.49 7.21
CA HIS A 409 22.35 -23.46 6.10
C HIS A 409 22.14 -22.78 4.74
N SER A 410 21.23 -21.81 4.62
CA SER A 410 20.97 -21.13 3.33
C SER A 410 22.21 -20.40 2.81
N TYR A 411 22.99 -19.80 3.72
CA TYR A 411 24.20 -19.06 3.40
C TYR A 411 25.36 -19.98 3.01
N GLN A 412 25.54 -21.10 3.74
CA GLN A 412 26.54 -22.12 3.38
C GLN A 412 26.24 -22.75 2.02
N LEU A 413 24.96 -22.98 1.73
CA LEU A 413 24.52 -23.47 0.43
C LEU A 413 24.78 -22.42 -0.67
N ALA A 414 24.50 -21.14 -0.42
CA ALA A 414 24.81 -20.07 -1.36
C ALA A 414 26.32 -19.95 -1.61
N GLU A 415 27.18 -20.04 -0.58
CA GLU A 415 28.65 -20.11 -0.74
C GLU A 415 29.07 -21.29 -1.60
N LYS A 416 28.51 -22.49 -1.35
CA LYS A 416 28.81 -23.70 -2.12
C LYS A 416 28.42 -23.56 -3.60
N LEU A 417 27.33 -22.86 -3.88
CA LEU A 417 26.78 -22.69 -5.24
C LEU A 417 27.21 -21.38 -5.92
N ASP A 418 28.07 -20.58 -5.30
CA ASP A 418 28.49 -19.25 -5.75
C ASP A 418 28.98 -19.26 -7.22
N GLU A 419 29.93 -20.15 -7.53
CA GLU A 419 30.52 -20.26 -8.87
C GLU A 419 29.51 -20.75 -9.92
N GLU A 420 28.57 -21.61 -9.55
CA GLU A 420 27.55 -22.12 -10.45
C GLU A 420 26.52 -21.04 -10.75
N ALA A 421 26.00 -20.37 -9.72
CA ALA A 421 25.05 -19.28 -9.85
C ALA A 421 25.66 -18.12 -10.65
N ASN A 422 26.93 -17.77 -10.40
CA ASN A 422 27.63 -16.73 -11.15
C ASN A 422 27.76 -17.07 -12.64
N ARG A 423 28.11 -18.32 -12.99
CA ARG A 423 28.15 -18.77 -14.39
C ARG A 423 26.80 -18.71 -15.09
N SER A 424 25.72 -18.95 -14.35
CA SER A 424 24.34 -18.85 -14.85
C SER A 424 23.77 -17.42 -14.82
N GLY A 425 24.55 -16.42 -14.38
CA GLY A 425 24.09 -15.04 -14.23
C GLY A 425 23.03 -14.86 -13.14
N VAL A 426 22.90 -15.81 -12.22
CA VAL A 426 21.91 -15.82 -11.15
C VAL A 426 22.52 -15.26 -9.87
N MET A 427 21.84 -14.29 -9.26
CA MET A 427 22.14 -13.81 -7.92
C MET A 427 21.48 -14.69 -6.87
N LEU A 428 22.25 -15.08 -5.85
CA LEU A 428 21.77 -15.71 -4.62
C LEU A 428 21.92 -14.70 -3.48
N LEU A 429 20.81 -14.23 -2.92
CA LEU A 429 20.77 -13.21 -1.88
C LEU A 429 19.98 -13.72 -0.66
N PRO A 430 20.53 -14.68 0.10
CA PRO A 430 19.92 -15.10 1.35
C PRO A 430 19.98 -13.96 2.38
N GLY A 431 18.96 -13.85 3.23
CA GLY A 431 18.89 -12.83 4.27
C GLY A 431 18.68 -11.41 3.75
N CYS A 432 17.84 -11.22 2.73
CA CYS A 432 17.65 -9.92 2.08
C CYS A 432 16.88 -8.87 2.91
N GLY A 433 16.40 -9.24 4.10
CA GLY A 433 15.89 -8.35 5.14
C GLY A 433 16.67 -8.56 6.44
N GLY A 434 16.00 -8.91 7.54
CA GLY A 434 16.60 -9.56 8.71
C GLY A 434 17.81 -8.88 9.36
N SER A 435 18.51 -9.64 10.21
CA SER A 435 19.75 -9.18 10.87
C SER A 435 20.83 -8.85 9.85
N VAL A 436 20.96 -9.63 8.78
CA VAL A 436 22.00 -9.48 7.76
C VAL A 436 21.97 -8.12 7.08
N SER A 437 20.80 -7.60 6.72
CA SER A 437 20.71 -6.24 6.17
C SER A 437 21.02 -5.19 7.23
N MET A 438 20.50 -5.34 8.46
CA MET A 438 20.73 -4.40 9.56
C MET A 438 22.21 -4.29 9.92
N LEU A 439 22.84 -5.43 10.26
CA LEU A 439 24.20 -5.49 10.77
C LEU A 439 25.23 -5.25 9.66
N GLY A 440 25.00 -5.78 8.45
CA GLY A 440 25.87 -5.52 7.29
C GLY A 440 25.91 -4.03 6.94
N CYS A 441 24.76 -3.35 6.91
CA CYS A 441 24.71 -1.90 6.66
C CYS A 441 25.38 -1.09 7.77
N LEU A 442 25.17 -1.48 9.04
CA LEU A 442 25.80 -0.84 10.19
C LEU A 442 27.33 -1.00 10.17
N VAL A 443 27.84 -2.19 9.84
CA VAL A 443 29.27 -2.44 9.72
C VAL A 443 29.88 -1.59 8.60
N LEU A 444 29.27 -1.55 7.41
CA LEU A 444 29.74 -0.67 6.33
C LEU A 444 29.70 0.80 6.69
N HIS A 445 28.70 1.21 7.49
CA HIS A 445 28.61 2.58 7.97
C HIS A 445 29.85 2.96 8.78
N ALA A 446 30.18 2.13 9.78
CA ALA A 446 31.26 2.35 10.73
C ALA A 446 32.67 2.16 10.10
N LEU A 447 32.78 1.38 9.03
CA LEU A 447 34.06 1.16 8.32
C LEU A 447 34.55 2.35 7.48
N ARG A 448 33.71 3.35 7.19
CA ARG A 448 34.01 4.41 6.20
C ARG A 448 35.27 5.25 6.44
N SER A 449 35.78 5.25 7.67
CA SER A 449 37.02 5.95 8.03
C SER A 449 37.99 5.07 8.81
N ALA A 450 37.76 3.75 8.84
CA ALA A 450 38.60 2.81 9.58
C ALA A 450 39.74 2.32 8.69
N GLU A 451 40.97 2.38 9.19
CA GLU A 451 42.16 1.84 8.53
C GLU A 451 42.66 0.62 9.32
N GLN A 452 43.09 -0.44 8.64
CA GLN A 452 43.68 -1.63 9.28
C GLN A 452 42.84 -2.21 10.44
N VAL A 453 41.61 -2.63 10.14
CA VAL A 453 40.68 -3.21 11.13
C VAL A 453 41.19 -4.56 11.64
N ALA A 454 41.30 -4.70 12.96
CA ALA A 454 41.69 -5.93 13.64
C ALA A 454 40.48 -6.82 13.94
N SER A 455 39.41 -6.26 14.52
CA SER A 455 38.21 -7.03 14.87
C SER A 455 36.91 -6.24 14.75
N ILE A 456 35.81 -6.94 14.45
CA ILE A 456 34.45 -6.39 14.45
C ILE A 456 33.60 -7.14 15.49
N ASP A 457 33.03 -6.40 16.43
CA ASP A 457 32.04 -6.90 17.37
C ASP A 457 30.71 -6.22 17.11
N VAL A 458 29.66 -6.99 16.86
CA VAL A 458 28.34 -6.43 16.57
C VAL A 458 27.28 -7.08 17.45
N ALA A 459 26.38 -6.27 17.98
CA ALA A 459 25.28 -6.69 18.82
C ALA A 459 23.94 -6.30 18.22
N LEU A 460 22.96 -7.21 18.26
CA LEU A 460 21.56 -6.94 17.96
C LEU A 460 20.73 -6.97 19.25
N HIS A 461 19.96 -5.92 19.49
CA HIS A 461 18.97 -5.85 20.56
C HIS A 461 17.60 -6.25 20.02
N ILE A 462 17.17 -7.44 20.41
CA ILE A 462 15.88 -8.04 20.08
C ILE A 462 14.88 -7.68 21.19
N SER A 463 13.80 -6.98 20.80
CA SER A 463 12.74 -6.53 21.71
C SER A 463 11.36 -7.04 21.27
N GLY A 464 10.49 -7.32 22.25
CA GLY A 464 9.12 -7.77 21.99
C GLY A 464 8.99 -9.30 21.83
N PRO A 465 7.76 -9.76 21.54
CA PRO A 465 7.43 -11.18 21.41
C PRO A 465 7.88 -11.76 20.06
N MET A 466 8.18 -13.06 20.06
CA MET A 466 8.59 -13.82 18.87
C MET A 466 7.44 -14.69 18.36
N SER A 467 7.43 -14.93 17.05
CA SER A 467 6.64 -15.99 16.41
C SER A 467 7.13 -17.38 16.85
N ARG A 468 6.29 -18.39 16.62
CA ARG A 468 6.71 -19.81 16.70
C ARG A 468 7.94 -20.11 15.82
N GLY A 469 8.00 -19.58 14.59
CA GLY A 469 9.07 -19.85 13.63
C GLY A 469 10.42 -19.28 14.07
N SER A 470 10.40 -18.01 14.49
CA SER A 470 11.56 -17.32 15.03
C SER A 470 12.03 -17.95 16.33
N ALA A 471 11.13 -18.40 17.21
CA ALA A 471 11.52 -19.09 18.44
C ALA A 471 12.23 -20.43 18.17
N ILE A 472 11.73 -21.21 17.20
CA ILE A 472 12.39 -22.46 16.75
C ILE A 472 13.77 -22.16 16.14
N SER A 473 13.85 -21.14 15.29
CA SER A 473 15.11 -20.74 14.63
C SER A 473 16.14 -20.22 15.64
N ALA A 474 15.70 -19.43 16.63
CA ALA A 474 16.57 -18.90 17.67
C ALA A 474 17.02 -20.00 18.65
N ALA A 475 16.18 -20.98 18.95
CA ALA A 475 16.57 -22.14 19.75
C ALA A 475 17.72 -22.94 19.10
N ALA A 476 17.74 -23.06 17.77
CA ALA A 476 18.86 -23.67 17.05
C ALA A 476 20.14 -22.80 17.08
N SER A 477 19.99 -21.49 17.26
CA SER A 477 21.10 -20.52 17.33
C SER A 477 21.73 -20.42 18.74
N ILE A 478 20.96 -20.77 19.78
CA ILE A 478 21.41 -20.91 21.17
C ILE A 478 21.82 -22.38 21.40
N SER A 479 22.85 -22.80 20.67
CA SER A 479 23.46 -24.12 20.77
C SER A 479 24.73 -24.06 21.63
N PRO A 480 25.15 -25.16 22.30
CA PRO A 480 26.49 -25.29 22.91
C PRO A 480 27.64 -25.04 21.91
N GLU A 481 27.36 -25.11 20.61
CA GLU A 481 28.28 -24.87 19.50
C GLU A 481 28.25 -23.40 19.03
N CYS A 482 28.26 -22.42 19.95
CA CYS A 482 28.37 -21.01 19.57
C CYS A 482 29.68 -20.77 18.81
N LEU A 483 29.61 -20.07 17.68
CA LEU A 483 30.75 -19.86 16.78
C LEU A 483 31.16 -18.39 16.72
N GLN A 484 32.45 -18.16 16.50
CA GLN A 484 33.04 -16.87 16.15
C GLN A 484 34.01 -17.05 15.00
N ARG A 485 34.45 -15.95 14.40
CA ARG A 485 35.53 -15.93 13.43
C ARG A 485 36.75 -15.38 14.12
N ARG A 486 37.84 -16.14 14.05
CA ARG A 486 39.13 -15.81 14.64
C ARG A 486 40.23 -16.20 13.68
N ASP A 487 41.16 -15.28 13.42
CA ASP A 487 42.25 -15.46 12.47
C ASP A 487 41.74 -15.95 11.08
N GLY A 488 40.56 -15.46 10.67
CA GLY A 488 39.90 -15.85 9.42
C GLY A 488 39.26 -17.25 9.42
N ASN A 489 39.25 -17.97 10.54
CA ASN A 489 38.67 -19.31 10.68
C ASN A 489 37.41 -19.26 11.55
N ILE A 490 36.40 -20.09 11.24
CA ILE A 490 35.24 -20.25 12.14
C ILE A 490 35.65 -21.22 13.26
N VAL A 491 35.57 -20.78 14.51
CA VAL A 491 35.96 -21.53 15.70
C VAL A 491 34.89 -21.44 16.78
N GLN A 492 34.87 -22.38 17.71
CA GLN A 492 33.95 -22.34 18.84
C GLN A 492 34.25 -21.15 19.78
N GLN A 493 33.20 -20.60 20.38
CA GLN A 493 33.23 -19.50 21.34
C GLN A 493 32.51 -19.92 22.62
N ASP A 494 33.03 -19.49 23.76
CA ASP A 494 32.37 -19.66 25.05
C ASP A 494 31.11 -18.80 25.11
N ILE A 495 29.96 -19.44 25.36
CA ILE A 495 28.66 -18.79 25.51
C ILE A 495 28.61 -17.77 26.67
N ASN A 496 29.52 -17.88 27.63
CA ASN A 496 29.62 -16.97 28.77
C ASN A 496 30.51 -15.75 28.49
N ASN A 497 31.15 -15.68 27.32
CA ASN A 497 31.99 -14.55 26.93
C ASN A 497 31.13 -13.34 26.53
N THR A 498 30.42 -12.78 27.50
CA THR A 498 29.56 -11.61 27.30
C THR A 498 30.39 -10.35 27.04
N LYS A 499 29.82 -9.41 26.29
CA LYS A 499 30.45 -8.11 26.00
C LYS A 499 29.45 -6.98 26.21
N GLN A 500 29.96 -5.84 26.67
CA GLN A 500 29.15 -4.63 26.89
C GLN A 500 28.98 -3.85 25.59
N PHE A 501 27.75 -3.46 25.29
CA PHE A 501 27.40 -2.59 24.16
C PHE A 501 26.48 -1.48 24.64
N ASP A 502 26.73 -0.25 24.20
CA ASP A 502 25.75 0.83 24.26
C ASP A 502 25.01 0.90 22.92
N PHE A 503 23.69 0.93 22.98
CA PHE A 503 22.81 1.05 21.83
C PHE A 503 22.35 2.50 21.59
N ASP A 504 22.80 3.45 22.41
CA ASP A 504 22.37 4.87 22.40
C ASP A 504 20.85 5.03 22.55
N ASP A 505 20.24 4.14 23.33
CA ASP A 505 18.80 4.10 23.63
C ASP A 505 18.46 4.76 24.97
N GLY A 506 19.45 5.39 25.62
CA GLY A 506 19.34 5.99 26.95
C GLY A 506 19.49 5.02 28.13
N ASN A 507 19.68 3.72 27.89
CA ASN A 507 19.92 2.73 28.95
C ASN A 507 21.40 2.50 29.26
N GLY A 508 22.29 3.10 28.47
CA GLY A 508 23.75 2.96 28.59
C GLY A 508 24.24 1.58 28.17
N ALA A 509 25.48 1.26 28.55
CA ALA A 509 26.09 -0.01 28.19
C ALA A 509 25.42 -1.21 28.90
N VAL A 510 25.01 -2.21 28.12
CA VAL A 510 24.39 -3.44 28.59
C VAL A 510 25.16 -4.67 28.17
N SER A 511 25.09 -5.71 29.00
CA SER A 511 25.71 -7.00 28.70
C SER A 511 24.92 -7.74 27.61
N CYS A 512 25.64 -8.16 26.57
CA CYS A 512 25.16 -8.96 25.45
C CYS A 512 25.90 -10.30 25.42
N PHE A 513 25.18 -11.38 25.13
CA PHE A 513 25.75 -12.72 25.07
C PHE A 513 26.05 -13.12 23.61
N PRO A 514 27.11 -13.91 23.38
CA PRO A 514 27.46 -14.34 22.03
C PRO A 514 26.45 -15.33 21.45
N VAL A 515 26.21 -15.24 20.15
CA VAL A 515 25.31 -16.13 19.40
C VAL A 515 25.90 -16.52 18.05
N MET A 516 25.41 -17.63 17.49
CA MET A 516 25.69 -18.00 16.10
C MET A 516 24.60 -17.43 15.19
N LEU A 517 24.95 -16.46 14.34
CA LEU A 517 24.08 -15.92 13.28
C LEU A 517 24.79 -15.94 11.92
N PRO A 518 24.04 -15.93 10.81
CA PRO A 518 24.61 -15.87 9.46
C PRO A 518 25.51 -14.65 9.20
N ASP A 519 25.33 -13.60 9.99
CA ASP A 519 26.14 -12.38 10.01
C ASP A 519 27.65 -12.66 10.10
N LEU A 520 28.05 -13.80 10.71
CA LEU A 520 29.44 -14.22 10.75
C LEU A 520 30.03 -14.50 9.36
N ILE A 521 29.23 -15.09 8.47
CA ILE A 521 29.61 -15.39 7.08
C ILE A 521 29.52 -14.11 6.25
N THR A 522 28.41 -13.37 6.37
CA THR A 522 28.13 -12.23 5.49
C THR A 522 29.03 -11.03 5.77
N ILE A 523 29.31 -10.70 7.03
CA ILE A 523 30.27 -9.64 7.40
C ILE A 523 31.68 -10.02 6.96
N TRP A 524 32.09 -11.28 7.10
CA TRP A 524 33.40 -11.70 6.62
C TRP A 524 33.52 -11.61 5.10
N LYS A 525 32.50 -12.04 4.36
CA LYS A 525 32.45 -11.90 2.90
C LYS A 525 32.61 -10.43 2.47
N LEU A 526 31.97 -9.53 3.21
CA LEU A 526 31.95 -8.09 2.95
C LEU A 526 33.28 -7.39 3.29
N THR A 527 33.94 -7.81 4.38
CA THR A 527 35.04 -7.03 4.99
C THR A 527 36.40 -7.73 4.98
N ARG A 528 36.40 -9.07 4.92
CA ARG A 528 37.57 -9.96 5.11
C ARG A 528 38.33 -9.76 6.44
N VAL A 529 37.72 -9.09 7.42
CA VAL A 529 38.32 -8.90 8.75
C VAL A 529 38.50 -10.25 9.44
N PRO A 530 39.68 -10.54 10.03
CA PRO A 530 40.01 -11.87 10.55
C PRO A 530 39.18 -12.26 11.79
N ASP A 531 38.85 -11.28 12.63
CA ASP A 531 38.17 -11.50 13.90
C ASP A 531 36.78 -10.85 13.91
N ILE A 532 35.73 -11.67 13.98
CA ILE A 532 34.33 -11.22 13.99
C ILE A 532 33.56 -11.99 15.06
N ARG A 533 32.85 -11.27 15.94
CA ARG A 533 31.98 -11.84 16.97
C ARG A 533 30.60 -11.19 16.92
N ILE A 534 29.57 -12.02 17.04
CA ILE A 534 28.16 -11.61 17.01
C ILE A 534 27.55 -11.81 18.39
N PHE A 535 26.84 -10.80 18.85
CA PHE A 535 26.20 -10.78 20.16
C PHE A 535 24.72 -10.45 20.03
N VAL A 536 23.93 -10.87 21.02
CA VAL A 536 22.52 -10.51 21.15
C VAL A 536 22.24 -10.01 22.55
N ARG A 537 21.37 -9.00 22.61
CA ARG A 537 20.61 -8.65 23.80
C ARG A 537 19.17 -9.02 23.55
N ALA A 538 18.60 -9.86 24.39
CA ALA A 538 17.16 -10.11 24.41
C ALA A 538 16.52 -9.41 25.60
N SER A 539 15.43 -8.68 25.37
CA SER A 539 14.61 -8.10 26.44
C SER A 539 13.92 -9.21 27.25
N ALA A 540 13.61 -8.93 28.52
CA ALA A 540 12.92 -9.91 29.37
C ALA A 540 11.58 -10.32 28.75
N GLY A 541 11.34 -11.64 28.62
CA GLY A 541 10.14 -12.18 27.96
C GLY A 541 10.23 -12.38 26.44
N SER A 542 11.34 -11.99 25.80
CA SER A 542 11.53 -12.23 24.35
C SER A 542 11.77 -13.71 24.01
N PHE A 543 12.32 -14.51 24.94
CA PHE A 543 12.42 -15.95 24.78
C PHE A 543 11.28 -16.67 25.51
N PRO A 544 10.55 -17.57 24.83
CA PRO A 544 9.41 -18.26 25.41
C PRO A 544 9.84 -19.26 26.50
N THR A 545 9.16 -19.23 27.64
CA THR A 545 9.31 -20.22 28.73
C THR A 545 8.28 -21.36 28.67
N THR A 546 7.42 -21.34 27.65
CA THR A 546 6.31 -22.28 27.42
C THR A 546 6.59 -23.20 26.23
N ASP A 547 5.71 -24.19 26.01
CA ASP A 547 5.73 -25.04 24.82
C ASP A 547 5.75 -24.20 23.53
N LEU A 548 6.77 -24.40 22.69
CA LEU A 548 6.96 -23.70 21.42
C LEU A 548 5.74 -23.86 20.49
N ALA A 549 5.00 -24.97 20.60
CA ALA A 549 3.81 -25.23 19.80
C ALA A 549 2.65 -24.26 20.10
N ALA A 550 2.60 -23.69 21.30
CA ALA A 550 1.53 -22.79 21.75
C ALA A 550 1.77 -21.31 21.40
N LEU A 551 2.88 -20.99 20.74
CA LEU A 551 3.23 -19.61 20.36
C LEU A 551 2.40 -19.11 19.17
N PRO A 552 2.10 -17.79 19.13
CA PRO A 552 1.41 -17.19 17.99
C PRO A 552 2.29 -17.22 16.73
N ASP A 553 1.66 -17.04 15.57
CA ASP A 553 2.37 -17.02 14.28
C ASP A 553 3.22 -15.76 14.07
N GLY A 554 3.02 -14.71 14.89
CA GLY A 554 3.86 -13.51 14.95
C GLY A 554 3.30 -12.43 15.90
N PRO A 555 4.07 -11.37 16.20
CA PRO A 555 3.62 -10.26 17.04
C PRO A 555 2.54 -9.41 16.34
N THR A 556 1.67 -8.75 17.11
CA THR A 556 0.67 -7.82 16.58
C THR A 556 1.30 -6.52 16.06
N ALA A 557 0.52 -5.68 15.38
CA ALA A 557 1.02 -4.39 14.89
C ALA A 557 1.43 -3.47 16.04
N GLU A 558 0.64 -3.45 17.11
CA GLU A 558 0.90 -2.67 18.32
C GLU A 558 2.14 -3.17 19.06
N GLU A 559 2.32 -4.50 19.15
CA GLU A 559 3.52 -5.09 19.75
C GLU A 559 4.77 -4.74 18.96
N ARG A 560 4.70 -4.73 17.62
CA ARG A 560 5.84 -4.31 16.77
C ARG A 560 6.13 -2.82 16.94
N GLU A 561 5.13 -1.96 16.95
CA GLU A 561 5.32 -0.51 17.12
C GLU A 561 5.93 -0.17 18.50
N ALA A 562 5.53 -0.90 19.55
CA ALA A 562 6.04 -0.71 20.90
C ALA A 562 7.46 -1.26 21.13
N ASN A 563 7.98 -2.10 20.23
CA ASN A 563 9.25 -2.82 20.43
C ASN A 563 10.21 -2.64 19.24
N PRO A 564 10.79 -1.43 19.05
CA PRO A 564 11.80 -1.18 18.03
C PRO A 564 13.07 -2.01 18.26
N TYR A 565 13.85 -2.23 17.20
CA TYR A 565 15.13 -2.93 17.28
C TYR A 565 16.28 -1.92 17.26
N HIS A 566 17.34 -2.28 17.97
CA HIS A 566 18.59 -1.53 17.98
C HIS A 566 19.76 -2.45 17.64
N ALA A 567 20.78 -1.93 16.98
CA ALA A 567 22.05 -2.63 16.80
C ALA A 567 23.21 -1.71 17.14
N SER A 568 24.31 -2.28 17.61
CA SER A 568 25.53 -1.55 17.98
C SER A 568 26.73 -2.30 17.43
N VAL A 569 27.68 -1.57 16.86
CA VAL A 569 28.94 -2.13 16.36
C VAL A 569 30.13 -1.47 17.06
N ILE A 570 31.15 -2.26 17.36
CA ILE A 570 32.45 -1.82 17.86
C ILE A 570 33.49 -2.36 16.89
N ILE A 571 34.12 -1.47 16.13
CA ILE A 571 35.26 -1.77 15.27
C ILE A 571 36.53 -1.47 16.07
N THR A 572 37.45 -2.42 16.14
CA THR A 572 38.77 -2.23 16.77
C THR A 572 39.84 -2.25 15.67
N GLU A 573 40.66 -1.20 15.60
CA GLU A 573 41.80 -1.11 14.68
C GLU A 573 43.05 -1.77 15.29
N GLN A 574 44.09 -2.01 14.49
CA GLN A 574 45.33 -2.65 14.94
C GLN A 574 46.08 -1.86 16.04
N ASP A 575 45.86 -0.55 16.13
CA ASP A 575 46.41 0.31 17.19
C ASP A 575 45.59 0.27 18.50
N ASN A 576 44.54 -0.56 18.55
CA ASN A 576 43.53 -0.67 19.62
C ASN A 576 42.60 0.54 19.76
N SER A 577 42.60 1.48 18.80
CA SER A 577 41.54 2.48 18.73
C SER A 577 40.22 1.81 18.38
N THR A 578 39.12 2.40 18.86
CA THR A 578 37.77 1.86 18.63
C THR A 578 36.87 2.88 17.97
N ARG A 579 36.02 2.39 17.06
CA ARG A 579 34.92 3.16 16.46
C ARG A 579 33.62 2.47 16.76
N ARG A 580 32.59 3.27 16.99
CA ARG A 580 31.30 2.79 17.43
C ARG A 580 30.22 3.47 16.62
N ALA A 581 29.22 2.69 16.25
CA ALA A 581 28.02 3.21 15.61
C ALA A 581 26.82 2.36 16.02
N VAL A 582 25.64 2.94 15.90
CA VAL A 582 24.37 2.29 16.20
C VAL A 582 23.39 2.41 15.04
N LEU A 583 22.46 1.47 15.01
CA LEU A 583 21.27 1.50 14.17
C LEU A 583 20.05 1.53 15.08
N HIS A 584 19.16 2.50 14.89
CA HIS A 584 17.80 2.46 15.42
C HIS A 584 16.83 2.21 14.27
N THR A 585 15.90 1.28 14.44
CA THR A 585 14.93 0.94 13.40
C THR A 585 13.62 0.45 14.01
N VAL A 586 12.59 0.35 13.17
CA VAL A 586 11.35 -0.38 13.48
C VAL A 586 11.67 -1.82 13.90
N ASN A 587 10.69 -2.49 14.52
CA ASN A 587 10.80 -3.89 14.92
C ASN A 587 11.29 -4.82 13.78
N GLY A 588 12.06 -5.85 14.14
CA GLY A 588 12.69 -6.78 13.19
C GLY A 588 11.74 -7.45 12.20
N TYR A 589 10.49 -7.73 12.58
CA TYR A 589 9.48 -8.29 11.66
C TYR A 589 9.06 -7.27 10.60
N SER A 590 8.75 -6.05 11.02
CA SER A 590 8.41 -4.93 10.11
C SER A 590 9.58 -4.62 9.19
N PHE A 591 10.81 -4.56 9.74
CA PHE A 591 12.01 -4.33 8.96
C PHE A 591 12.21 -5.43 7.91
N THR A 592 12.14 -6.70 8.30
CA THR A 592 12.37 -7.84 7.39
C THR A 592 11.37 -7.86 6.24
N GLY A 593 10.10 -7.64 6.53
CA GLY A 593 9.06 -7.57 5.51
C GLY A 593 9.28 -6.42 4.51
N ILE A 594 9.62 -5.22 4.98
CA ILE A 594 9.83 -4.05 4.11
C ILE A 594 11.12 -4.19 3.30
N ALA A 595 12.23 -4.55 3.97
CA ALA A 595 13.55 -4.63 3.34
C ALA A 595 13.64 -5.75 2.30
N SER A 596 13.06 -6.94 2.56
CA SER A 596 13.10 -8.04 1.59
C SER A 596 12.36 -7.73 0.28
N VAL A 597 11.22 -7.04 0.37
CA VAL A 597 10.46 -6.62 -0.81
C VAL A 597 11.20 -5.50 -1.56
N GLU A 598 11.81 -4.55 -0.85
CA GLU A 598 12.69 -3.54 -1.46
C GLU A 598 13.88 -4.19 -2.19
N ALA A 599 14.53 -5.19 -1.58
CA ALA A 599 15.59 -5.94 -2.24
C ALA A 599 15.08 -6.54 -3.55
N ALA A 600 13.95 -7.26 -3.52
CA ALA A 600 13.37 -7.87 -4.70
C ALA A 600 13.08 -6.86 -5.83
N LYS A 601 12.68 -5.62 -5.48
CA LYS A 601 12.45 -4.54 -6.46
C LYS A 601 13.73 -4.04 -7.10
N ARG A 602 14.77 -3.85 -6.31
CA ARG A 602 16.09 -3.45 -6.83
C ARG A 602 16.64 -4.50 -7.78
N VAL A 603 16.52 -5.77 -7.40
CA VAL A 603 16.88 -6.91 -8.28
C VAL A 603 16.08 -6.86 -9.58
N LEU A 604 14.78 -6.63 -9.51
CA LEU A 604 13.91 -6.53 -10.68
C LEU A 604 14.33 -5.40 -11.64
N VAL A 605 14.69 -4.21 -11.12
CA VAL A 605 15.13 -3.09 -11.97
C VAL A 605 16.59 -3.20 -12.44
N GLY A 606 17.27 -4.31 -12.14
CA GLY A 606 18.59 -4.65 -12.66
C GLY A 606 19.77 -4.39 -11.72
N GLU A 607 19.53 -4.07 -10.44
CA GLU A 607 20.59 -4.03 -9.41
C GLU A 607 20.98 -5.47 -9.02
N VAL A 608 21.70 -6.15 -9.91
CA VAL A 608 22.01 -7.58 -9.80
C VAL A 608 23.50 -7.85 -9.96
N LYS A 609 24.00 -8.85 -9.22
CA LYS A 609 25.35 -9.38 -9.32
C LYS A 609 25.31 -10.89 -9.16
N GLY A 610 25.86 -11.62 -10.13
CA GLY A 610 25.85 -13.09 -10.14
C GLY A 610 26.58 -13.70 -8.94
N GLY A 611 26.17 -14.89 -8.53
CA GLY A 611 26.72 -15.60 -7.38
C GLY A 611 26.07 -15.21 -6.05
N PHE A 612 26.66 -15.66 -4.96
CA PHE A 612 26.28 -15.32 -3.60
C PHE A 612 26.59 -13.86 -3.29
N GLN A 613 25.58 -13.12 -2.86
CA GLN A 613 25.66 -11.70 -2.52
C GLN A 613 25.08 -11.42 -1.13
N THR A 614 25.33 -10.21 -0.63
CA THR A 614 24.68 -9.69 0.60
C THR A 614 24.02 -8.35 0.29
N PRO A 615 22.95 -7.96 1.02
CA PRO A 615 22.26 -6.69 0.78
C PRO A 615 23.20 -5.48 0.88
N ALA A 616 24.10 -5.49 1.87
CA ALA A 616 25.08 -4.44 2.07
C ALA A 616 26.10 -4.36 0.91
N ASP A 617 26.50 -5.49 0.31
CA ASP A 617 27.43 -5.51 -0.84
C ASP A 617 26.78 -4.99 -2.12
N VAL A 618 25.52 -5.36 -2.39
CA VAL A 618 24.84 -5.00 -3.65
C VAL A 618 24.18 -3.63 -3.59
N PHE A 619 23.49 -3.30 -2.49
CA PHE A 619 22.67 -2.09 -2.37
C PHE A 619 23.35 -0.99 -1.53
N GLY A 620 24.48 -1.30 -0.89
CA GLY A 620 25.24 -0.38 -0.06
C GLY A 620 24.65 -0.15 1.34
N LYS A 621 25.43 0.52 2.20
CA LYS A 621 25.06 0.82 3.61
C LYS A 621 23.75 1.59 3.80
N ASP A 622 23.35 2.37 2.80
CA ASP A 622 22.14 3.19 2.87
C ASP A 622 20.88 2.39 2.53
N PHE A 623 21.01 1.09 2.20
CA PHE A 623 19.89 0.19 2.01
C PHE A 623 18.94 0.16 3.21
N VAL A 624 19.48 0.20 4.45
CA VAL A 624 18.66 0.22 5.68
C VAL A 624 17.70 1.41 5.73
N LYS A 625 18.01 2.51 5.03
CA LYS A 625 17.18 3.73 4.96
C LYS A 625 15.98 3.60 4.03
N SER A 626 15.87 2.50 3.28
CA SER A 626 14.63 2.17 2.56
C SER A 626 13.48 1.87 3.53
N VAL A 627 13.81 1.46 4.75
CA VAL A 627 12.83 1.28 5.83
C VAL A 627 12.70 2.60 6.59
N ALA A 628 11.51 3.21 6.50
CA ALA A 628 11.21 4.46 7.19
C ALA A 628 11.41 4.31 8.71
N GLY A 629 12.08 5.29 9.32
CA GLY A 629 12.43 5.26 10.74
C GLY A 629 13.81 4.67 11.05
N SER A 630 14.50 4.08 10.07
CA SER A 630 15.88 3.60 10.24
C SER A 630 16.88 4.75 10.29
N GLN A 631 17.74 4.77 11.30
CA GLN A 631 18.78 5.78 11.50
C GLN A 631 20.09 5.12 11.88
N LEU A 632 21.16 5.49 11.18
CA LEU A 632 22.54 5.11 11.51
C LEU A 632 23.24 6.30 12.15
N VAL A 633 23.85 6.10 13.32
CA VAL A 633 24.46 7.14 14.14
C VAL A 633 25.86 6.71 14.58
N ASP A 634 26.86 7.57 14.44
CA ASP A 634 28.21 7.37 15.00
C ASP A 634 28.22 7.79 16.48
N LEU A 635 28.93 7.03 17.34
CA LEU A 635 29.03 7.28 18.79
C LEU A 635 30.37 7.87 19.24
#